data_AF-A0A256ZQT3-F1
#
_entry.id   AF-A0A256ZQT3-F1
#
_cell.length_a   1.000
_cell.length_b   1.000
_cell.length_c   1.000
_cell.angle_alpha   90.00
_cell.angle_beta   90.00
_cell.angle_gamma   90.00
#
_symmetry.space_group_name_H-M   'P 1'
#
loop_
_entity.id
_entity.type
_entity.pdbx_description
1 polymer ?
#
loop_
_entity_poly.entity_id
_entity_poly.type
_entity_poly.pdbx_seq_one_letter_code
_entity_poly.pdbx_strand_id
1 'polypeptide(L)'
;MSEEATQNGEDELLVPLDDYLSNGVHVGLKYKMADMEEFVYKTRQNKLSVFDVRKIDERIRIASDFISRYNPEDVLVVSNRVYGRKSIKKFSQYTGVKAVTSRFVSGTLTNPNIQSYMEPKLLVVTDPSSDQQAIKEAAAMGIPVVAICDTNTRIRNIDYIIPSNNKGKNSLALIYWILTREVLKKQGIKKFDAELEEFISQAEPQPYLIKMQEIHRKQRMKRKRKK
;
A
#
# COMPACT_ATOMS: atom_id res chain seq x y z
N MET A 1 -22.76 30.35 12.03
CA MET A 1 -21.59 30.62 11.16
C MET A 1 -20.47 29.58 11.30
N SER A 2 -20.71 28.43 11.94
CA SER A 2 -19.69 27.38 12.17
C SER A 2 -19.95 26.09 11.40
N GLU A 3 -21.07 25.97 10.67
CA GLU A 3 -21.43 24.74 9.94
C GLU A 3 -21.02 24.79 8.46
N GLU A 4 -20.94 25.97 7.84
CA GLU A 4 -20.59 26.12 6.41
C GLU A 4 -19.10 25.85 6.09
N ALA A 5 -18.21 25.93 7.08
CA ALA A 5 -16.78 25.62 6.87
C ALA A 5 -16.49 24.11 6.78
N THR A 6 -17.42 23.26 7.21
CA THR A 6 -17.24 21.80 7.23
C THR A 6 -17.58 21.15 5.89
N GLN A 7 -18.47 21.76 5.09
CA GLN A 7 -18.93 21.19 3.82
C GLN A 7 -17.90 21.37 2.68
N ASN A 8 -17.13 22.47 2.67
CA ASN A 8 -16.17 22.73 1.59
C ASN A 8 -14.93 21.80 1.59
N GLY A 9 -14.73 20.99 2.62
CA GLY A 9 -13.56 20.10 2.75
C GLY A 9 -13.83 18.62 2.46
N GLU A 10 -15.09 18.23 2.25
CA GLU A 10 -15.48 16.86 1.87
C GLU A 10 -15.56 16.69 0.35
N ASP A 11 -15.69 17.79 -0.41
CA ASP A 11 -15.92 17.79 -1.86
C ASP A 11 -14.66 17.60 -2.74
N GLU A 12 -13.45 17.47 -2.19
CA GLU A 12 -12.22 17.34 -2.98
C GLU A 12 -11.47 16.00 -2.85
N LEU A 13 -12.07 15.01 -2.17
CA LEU A 13 -11.48 13.67 -2.08
C LEU A 13 -11.65 12.90 -3.39
N LEU A 14 -10.70 12.02 -3.71
CA LEU A 14 -10.77 11.15 -4.89
C LEU A 14 -11.94 10.15 -4.81
N VAL A 15 -12.30 9.74 -3.60
CA VAL A 15 -13.37 8.78 -3.31
C VAL A 15 -14.11 9.29 -2.07
N PRO A 16 -15.44 9.05 -1.96
CA PRO A 16 -16.18 9.38 -0.75
C PRO A 16 -15.49 8.92 0.53
N LEU A 17 -15.56 9.74 1.58
CA LEU A 17 -14.93 9.45 2.87
C LEU A 17 -15.36 8.08 3.43
N ASP A 18 -16.63 7.72 3.23
CA ASP A 18 -17.20 6.46 3.69
C ASP A 18 -16.50 5.23 3.09
N ASP A 19 -16.02 5.31 1.85
CA ASP A 19 -15.31 4.20 1.21
C ASP A 19 -13.92 3.99 1.82
N TYR A 20 -13.21 5.08 2.13
CA TYR A 20 -11.92 5.01 2.83
C TYR A 20 -12.08 4.37 4.22
N LEU A 21 -13.14 4.75 4.94
CA LEU A 21 -13.42 4.25 6.28
C LEU A 21 -13.89 2.79 6.25
N SER A 22 -14.78 2.43 5.32
CA SER A 22 -15.34 1.08 5.18
C SER A 22 -14.29 0.05 4.78
N ASN A 23 -13.33 0.45 3.94
CA ASN A 23 -12.21 -0.41 3.52
C ASN A 23 -11.05 -0.46 4.54
N GLY A 24 -11.12 0.34 5.60
CA GLY A 24 -10.17 0.31 6.72
C GLY A 24 -8.78 0.85 6.36
N VAL A 25 -8.71 1.80 5.42
CA VAL A 25 -7.45 2.43 4.97
C VAL A 25 -6.78 3.21 6.10
N HIS A 26 -7.58 3.86 6.94
CA HIS A 26 -7.13 4.67 8.08
C HIS A 26 -6.62 3.86 9.27
N VAL A 27 -6.82 2.54 9.29
CA VAL A 27 -6.52 1.70 10.47
C VAL A 27 -5.04 1.34 10.50
N GLY A 28 -4.27 2.04 11.34
CA GLY A 28 -2.87 1.72 11.62
C GLY A 28 -2.69 0.74 12.78
N LEU A 29 -1.43 0.51 13.17
CA LEU A 29 -1.07 -0.41 14.25
C LEU A 29 -0.90 0.31 15.60
N LYS A 30 -0.61 -0.50 16.62
CA LYS A 30 -0.25 -0.02 17.96
C LYS A 30 1.15 0.59 18.04
N TYR A 31 2.08 0.03 17.27
CA TYR A 31 3.44 0.53 17.20
C TYR A 31 3.51 1.58 16.09
N LYS A 32 4.01 2.77 16.45
CA LYS A 32 4.29 3.86 15.53
C LYS A 32 5.79 4.17 15.53
N MET A 33 6.37 4.36 14.35
CA MET A 33 7.70 4.94 14.18
C MET A 33 7.60 6.46 14.26
N ALA A 34 8.67 7.13 14.71
CA ALA A 34 8.71 8.60 14.80
C ALA A 34 8.45 9.26 13.44
N ASP A 35 9.05 8.70 12.38
CA ASP A 35 8.93 9.18 11.01
C ASP A 35 7.48 9.16 10.48
N MET A 36 6.63 8.28 11.00
CA MET A 36 5.25 8.11 10.56
C MET A 36 4.26 8.93 11.40
N GLU A 37 4.72 9.62 12.44
CA GLU A 37 3.86 10.36 13.36
C GLU A 37 3.11 11.50 12.68
N GLU A 38 3.72 12.15 11.69
CA GLU A 38 3.10 13.22 10.91
C GLU A 38 1.80 12.77 10.20
N PHE A 39 1.71 11.50 9.80
CA PHE A 39 0.55 10.97 9.09
C PHE A 39 -0.56 10.45 10.02
N VAL A 40 -0.29 10.37 11.32
CA VAL A 40 -1.24 9.86 12.32
C VAL A 40 -2.11 11.00 12.83
N TYR A 41 -3.41 10.91 12.58
CA TYR A 41 -4.40 11.87 13.08
C TYR A 41 -4.63 11.72 14.59
N LYS A 42 -4.92 10.50 15.05
CA LYS A 42 -5.18 10.22 16.48
C LYS A 42 -4.90 8.78 16.87
N THR A 43 -4.74 8.54 18.17
CA THR A 43 -4.69 7.19 18.74
C THR A 43 -6.04 6.86 19.39
N ARG A 44 -6.64 5.72 19.03
CA ARG A 44 -7.90 5.23 19.64
C ARG A 44 -7.64 4.71 21.06
N GLN A 45 -8.72 4.53 21.85
CA GLN A 45 -8.68 3.91 23.17
C GLN A 45 -8.00 2.52 23.17
N ASN A 46 -8.16 1.76 22.08
CA ASN A 46 -7.51 0.46 21.89
C ASN A 46 -6.00 0.53 21.55
N LYS A 47 -5.41 1.72 21.65
CA LYS A 47 -4.03 2.07 21.24
C LYS A 47 -3.74 1.86 19.75
N LEU A 48 -4.77 1.75 18.90
CA LEU A 48 -4.58 1.71 17.45
C LEU A 48 -4.43 3.12 16.93
N SER A 49 -3.42 3.34 16.10
CA SER A 49 -3.21 4.60 15.39
C SER A 49 -4.22 4.74 14.26
N VAL A 50 -4.66 5.96 14.00
CA VAL A 50 -5.58 6.31 12.91
C VAL A 50 -4.87 7.28 12.00
N PHE A 51 -4.73 6.94 10.72
CA PHE A 51 -4.18 7.84 9.71
C PHE A 51 -5.16 8.95 9.35
N ASP A 52 -4.62 10.10 8.95
CA ASP A 52 -5.39 11.20 8.37
C ASP A 52 -5.71 10.92 6.90
N VAL A 53 -6.98 10.67 6.58
CA VAL A 53 -7.46 10.34 5.22
C VAL A 53 -7.13 11.43 4.21
N ARG A 54 -7.12 12.71 4.61
CA ARG A 54 -6.81 13.83 3.70
C ARG A 54 -5.37 13.74 3.20
N LYS A 55 -4.44 13.42 4.11
CA LYS A 55 -3.03 13.20 3.76
C LYS A 55 -2.85 11.96 2.87
N ILE A 56 -3.66 10.92 3.07
CA ILE A 56 -3.63 9.74 2.20
C ILE A 56 -4.03 10.14 0.78
N ASP A 57 -5.13 10.87 0.63
CA ASP A 57 -5.67 11.31 -0.66
C ASP A 57 -4.68 12.19 -1.43
N GLU A 58 -4.15 13.23 -0.76
CA GLU A 58 -3.12 14.12 -1.31
C GLU A 58 -1.91 13.31 -1.77
N ARG A 59 -1.45 12.36 -0.93
CA ARG A 59 -0.28 11.57 -1.26
C ARG A 59 -0.52 10.63 -2.45
N ILE A 60 -1.72 10.07 -2.58
CA ILE A 60 -2.12 9.27 -3.74
C ILE A 60 -2.16 10.12 -5.01
N ARG A 61 -2.69 11.35 -4.94
CA ARG A 61 -2.80 12.25 -6.10
C ARG A 61 -1.42 12.64 -6.66
N ILE A 62 -0.45 12.89 -5.78
CA ILE A 62 0.93 13.18 -6.20
C ILE A 62 1.63 11.89 -6.69
N ALA A 63 1.41 10.74 -6.05
CA ALA A 63 1.96 9.46 -6.51
C ALA A 63 1.46 9.08 -7.91
N SER A 64 0.16 9.26 -8.18
CA SER A 64 -0.40 8.97 -9.51
C SER A 64 0.16 9.92 -10.56
N ASP A 65 0.38 11.20 -10.21
CA ASP A 65 1.08 12.14 -11.08
C ASP A 65 2.48 11.66 -11.40
N PHE A 66 3.23 11.28 -10.36
CA PHE A 66 4.60 10.82 -10.51
C PHE A 66 4.68 9.57 -11.39
N ILE A 67 3.83 8.56 -11.16
CA ILE A 67 3.78 7.33 -11.96
C ILE A 67 3.39 7.64 -13.42
N SER A 68 2.43 8.54 -13.65
CA SER A 68 1.93 8.84 -15.00
C SER A 68 2.96 9.52 -15.91
N ARG A 69 4.02 10.11 -15.35
CA ARG A 69 5.11 10.75 -16.10
C ARG A 69 6.10 9.75 -16.70
N TYR A 70 6.12 8.52 -16.22
CA TYR A 70 7.02 7.47 -16.73
C TYR A 70 6.32 6.61 -17.78
N ASN A 71 7.12 6.00 -18.65
CA ASN A 71 6.61 4.94 -19.53
C ASN A 71 6.23 3.72 -18.68
N PRO A 72 5.13 3.01 -19.00
CA PRO A 72 4.70 1.84 -18.22
C PRO A 72 5.79 0.77 -18.06
N GLU A 73 6.63 0.57 -19.09
CA GLU A 73 7.70 -0.42 -19.08
C GLU A 73 8.87 -0.07 -18.15
N ASP A 74 9.03 1.21 -17.84
CA ASP A 74 10.07 1.76 -16.96
C ASP A 74 9.64 1.77 -15.49
N VAL A 75 8.38 1.44 -15.19
CA VAL A 75 7.87 1.36 -13.81
C VAL A 75 7.81 -0.10 -13.38
N LEU A 76 8.29 -0.38 -12.16
CA LEU A 76 8.20 -1.69 -11.54
C LEU A 76 7.40 -1.62 -10.23
N VAL A 77 6.37 -2.45 -10.12
CA VAL A 77 5.59 -2.60 -8.89
C VAL A 77 5.90 -3.94 -8.23
N VAL A 78 6.23 -3.93 -6.93
CA VAL A 78 6.65 -5.13 -6.18
C VAL A 78 5.76 -5.35 -4.96
N SER A 79 5.32 -6.61 -4.80
CA SER A 79 4.77 -7.09 -3.54
C SER A 79 4.93 -8.58 -3.38
N ASN A 80 5.67 -8.98 -2.36
CA ASN A 80 5.67 -10.35 -1.88
C ASN A 80 4.42 -10.67 -1.03
N ARG A 81 3.69 -9.65 -0.57
CA ARG A 81 2.54 -9.81 0.32
C ARG A 81 1.34 -10.46 -0.37
N VAL A 82 0.82 -11.53 0.24
CA VAL A 82 -0.28 -12.37 -0.30
C VAL A 82 -1.51 -11.54 -0.72
N TYR A 83 -1.94 -10.60 0.12
CA TYR A 83 -3.10 -9.75 -0.19
C TYR A 83 -2.81 -8.69 -1.27
N GLY A 84 -1.56 -8.24 -1.42
CA GLY A 84 -1.17 -7.26 -2.43
C GLY A 84 -1.00 -7.84 -3.84
N ARG A 85 -0.74 -9.16 -3.96
CA ARG A 85 -0.46 -9.81 -5.25
C ARG A 85 -1.57 -9.60 -6.28
N LYS A 86 -2.83 -9.76 -5.88
CA LYS A 86 -3.98 -9.62 -6.81
C LYS A 86 -4.16 -8.17 -7.23
N SER A 87 -4.09 -7.23 -6.29
CA SER A 87 -4.25 -5.79 -6.54
C SER A 87 -3.18 -5.27 -7.49
N ILE A 88 -1.92 -5.70 -7.33
CA ILE A 88 -0.82 -5.33 -8.24
C ILE A 88 -0.96 -6.00 -9.61
N LYS A 89 -1.38 -7.26 -9.67
CA LYS A 89 -1.61 -7.94 -10.95
C LYS A 89 -2.68 -7.19 -11.76
N LYS A 90 -3.76 -6.76 -11.10
CA LYS A 90 -4.81 -5.95 -11.71
C LYS A 90 -4.29 -4.57 -12.13
N PHE A 91 -3.58 -3.88 -11.25
CA PHE A 91 -2.93 -2.61 -11.57
C PHE A 91 -2.06 -2.70 -12.83
N SER A 92 -1.21 -3.75 -12.91
CA SER A 92 -0.36 -4.05 -14.07
C SER A 92 -1.17 -4.31 -15.34
N GLN A 93 -2.27 -5.07 -15.25
CA GLN A 93 -3.15 -5.35 -16.39
C GLN A 93 -3.78 -4.10 -17.00
N TYR A 94 -4.17 -3.13 -16.17
CA TYR A 94 -4.81 -1.90 -16.66
C TYR A 94 -3.81 -0.84 -17.11
N THR A 95 -2.70 -0.67 -16.38
CA THR A 95 -1.72 0.40 -16.66
C THR A 95 -0.60 -0.02 -17.62
N GLY A 96 -0.42 -1.32 -17.85
CA GLY A 96 0.72 -1.87 -18.60
C GLY A 96 2.03 -1.88 -17.82
N VAL A 97 2.02 -1.48 -16.54
CA VAL A 97 3.22 -1.40 -15.69
C VAL A 97 3.73 -2.81 -15.35
N LYS A 98 5.06 -3.00 -15.31
CA LYS A 98 5.65 -4.29 -14.92
C LYS A 98 5.40 -4.57 -13.44
N ALA A 99 5.05 -5.81 -13.13
CA ALA A 99 4.73 -6.23 -11.77
C ALA A 99 5.43 -7.53 -11.36
N VAL A 100 6.03 -7.51 -10.17
CA VAL A 100 6.56 -8.70 -9.49
C VAL A 100 5.66 -9.02 -8.31
N THR A 101 4.87 -10.08 -8.46
CA THR A 101 3.93 -10.57 -7.42
C THR A 101 4.48 -11.76 -6.64
N SER A 102 5.53 -12.39 -7.16
CA SER A 102 6.22 -13.51 -6.54
C SER A 102 7.33 -13.00 -5.62
N ARG A 103 8.12 -13.95 -5.08
CA ARG A 103 9.32 -13.61 -4.33
C ARG A 103 10.27 -12.80 -5.21
N PHE A 104 10.69 -11.64 -4.72
CA PHE A 104 11.72 -10.84 -5.35
C PHE A 104 13.06 -11.58 -5.30
N VAL A 105 13.66 -11.82 -6.47
CA VAL A 105 14.94 -12.51 -6.60
C VAL A 105 16.05 -11.47 -6.43
N SER A 106 17.02 -11.78 -5.56
CA SER A 106 18.17 -10.89 -5.38
C SER A 106 18.98 -10.77 -6.66
N GLY A 107 19.33 -9.55 -7.04
CA GLY A 107 20.03 -9.25 -8.29
C GLY A 107 19.10 -8.94 -9.46
N THR A 108 17.77 -8.90 -9.25
CA THR A 108 16.80 -8.49 -10.28
C THR A 108 17.08 -7.08 -10.81
N LEU A 109 17.61 -6.15 -10.01
CA LEU A 109 17.93 -4.79 -10.50
C LEU A 109 19.42 -4.57 -10.72
N THR A 110 20.30 -5.42 -10.17
CA THR A 110 21.75 -5.17 -10.17
C THR A 110 22.56 -6.13 -11.03
N ASN A 111 22.04 -7.31 -11.39
CA ASN A 111 22.79 -8.35 -12.09
C ASN A 111 22.17 -8.68 -13.46
N PRO A 112 22.75 -8.17 -14.58
CA PRO A 112 22.28 -8.43 -15.93
C PRO A 112 22.25 -9.90 -16.35
N ASN A 113 22.99 -10.78 -15.68
CA ASN A 113 23.09 -12.19 -16.05
C ASN A 113 21.87 -13.03 -15.59
N ILE A 114 20.98 -12.47 -14.78
CA ILE A 114 19.79 -13.17 -14.28
C ILE A 114 18.64 -13.02 -15.28
N GLN A 115 17.89 -14.10 -15.54
CA GLN A 115 16.75 -14.07 -16.47
C GLN A 115 15.66 -13.06 -16.05
N SER A 116 15.48 -12.86 -14.75
CA SER A 116 14.55 -11.89 -14.16
C SER A 116 15.14 -10.48 -14.01
N TYR A 117 16.23 -10.16 -14.70
CA TYR A 117 16.84 -8.83 -14.68
C TYR A 117 15.92 -7.78 -15.32
N MET A 118 15.81 -6.61 -14.69
CA MET A 118 15.03 -5.49 -15.18
C MET A 118 15.69 -4.17 -14.76
N GLU A 119 15.56 -3.15 -15.61
CA GLU A 119 16.07 -1.80 -15.38
C GLU A 119 14.93 -0.78 -15.32
N PRO A 120 14.09 -0.80 -14.25
CA PRO A 120 13.07 0.22 -14.07
C PRO A 120 13.70 1.55 -13.66
N LYS A 121 13.04 2.65 -14.04
CA LYS A 121 13.35 4.02 -13.59
C LYS A 121 12.53 4.45 -12.38
N LEU A 122 11.51 3.67 -12.00
CA LEU A 122 10.67 3.91 -10.84
C LEU A 122 10.30 2.59 -10.17
N LEU A 123 10.49 2.51 -8.85
CA LEU A 123 10.03 1.38 -8.05
C LEU A 123 8.82 1.78 -7.19
N VAL A 124 7.75 0.99 -7.25
CA VAL A 124 6.58 1.10 -6.38
C VAL A 124 6.48 -0.14 -5.49
N VAL A 125 6.46 0.04 -4.17
CA VAL A 125 6.49 -1.05 -3.19
C VAL A 125 5.22 -1.04 -2.33
N THR A 126 4.57 -2.20 -2.17
CA THR A 126 3.39 -2.31 -1.29
C THR A 126 3.73 -2.39 0.19
N ASP A 127 4.79 -3.09 0.55
CA ASP A 127 5.17 -3.27 1.96
C ASP A 127 6.69 -3.27 2.12
N PRO A 128 7.28 -2.15 2.59
CA PRO A 128 8.73 -2.04 2.75
C PRO A 128 9.36 -3.08 3.68
N SER A 129 8.59 -3.62 4.64
CA SER A 129 9.10 -4.67 5.52
C SER A 129 9.22 -6.01 4.81
N SER A 130 8.33 -6.29 3.86
CA SER A 130 8.29 -7.56 3.11
C SER A 130 9.19 -7.52 1.88
N ASP A 131 9.33 -6.34 1.27
CA ASP A 131 9.99 -6.10 -0.02
C ASP A 131 11.30 -5.31 0.14
N GLN A 132 11.94 -5.44 1.31
CA GLN A 132 13.17 -4.71 1.64
C GLN A 132 14.30 -4.95 0.63
N GLN A 133 14.36 -6.13 0.01
CA GLN A 133 15.37 -6.46 -0.99
C GLN A 133 15.27 -5.56 -2.22
N ALA A 134 14.05 -5.32 -2.72
CA ALA A 134 13.82 -4.44 -3.87
C ALA A 134 14.23 -3.00 -3.55
N ILE A 135 13.94 -2.53 -2.33
CA ILE A 135 14.31 -1.19 -1.86
C ILE A 135 15.83 -1.03 -1.78
N LYS A 136 16.54 -2.04 -1.27
CA LYS A 136 18.01 -2.00 -1.18
C LYS A 136 18.67 -1.95 -2.55
N GLU A 137 18.19 -2.77 -3.49
CA GLU A 137 18.72 -2.80 -4.85
C GLU A 137 18.39 -1.53 -5.62
N ALA A 138 17.16 -1.00 -5.49
CA ALA A 138 16.79 0.29 -6.08
C ALA A 138 17.67 1.43 -5.57
N ALA A 139 17.93 1.48 -4.25
CA ALA A 139 18.83 2.46 -3.66
C ALA A 139 20.28 2.33 -4.19
N ALA A 140 20.77 1.11 -4.42
CA ALA A 140 22.09 0.88 -4.98
C ALA A 140 22.19 1.34 -6.45
N MET A 141 21.09 1.25 -7.21
CA MET A 141 21.01 1.68 -8.61
C MET A 141 20.59 3.15 -8.78
N GLY A 142 20.25 3.87 -7.71
CA GLY A 142 19.75 5.24 -7.77
C GLY A 142 18.33 5.37 -8.33
N ILE A 143 17.52 4.32 -8.21
CA ILE A 143 16.13 4.29 -8.68
C ILE A 143 15.22 4.87 -7.58
N PRO A 144 14.38 5.88 -7.87
CA PRO A 144 13.44 6.43 -6.90
C PRO A 144 12.40 5.40 -6.46
N VAL A 145 12.05 5.43 -5.18
CA VAL A 145 11.16 4.47 -4.51
C VAL A 145 9.92 5.17 -3.95
N VAL A 146 8.76 4.78 -4.47
CA VAL A 146 7.43 5.08 -3.91
C VAL A 146 6.96 3.89 -3.09
N ALA A 147 6.52 4.10 -1.85
CA ALA A 147 6.07 2.98 -1.01
C ALA A 147 4.80 3.25 -0.20
N ILE A 148 3.96 2.23 -0.10
CA ILE A 148 2.82 2.20 0.82
C ILE A 148 3.31 1.82 2.22
N CYS A 149 3.18 2.75 3.17
CA CYS A 149 3.75 2.61 4.50
C CYS A 149 2.66 2.60 5.59
N ASP A 150 2.72 1.58 6.44
CA ASP A 150 1.95 1.51 7.69
C ASP A 150 2.75 2.16 8.84
N THR A 151 2.15 2.31 10.02
CA THR A 151 2.73 3.07 11.14
C THR A 151 4.03 2.48 11.68
N ASN A 152 4.25 1.18 11.49
CA ASN A 152 5.45 0.49 11.96
C ASN A 152 6.60 0.48 10.93
N THR A 153 6.40 1.06 9.75
CA THR A 153 7.38 1.04 8.67
C THR A 153 8.50 2.05 8.92
N ARG A 154 9.74 1.64 8.65
CA ARG A 154 10.91 2.53 8.62
C ARG A 154 11.07 3.07 7.22
N ILE A 155 11.26 4.38 7.08
CA ILE A 155 11.25 5.08 5.79
C ILE A 155 12.63 5.20 5.12
N ARG A 156 13.59 4.35 5.52
CA ARG A 156 14.95 4.39 4.96
C ARG A 156 14.93 3.97 3.49
N ASN A 157 15.57 4.77 2.62
CA ASN A 157 15.63 4.55 1.18
C ASN A 157 14.25 4.55 0.49
N ILE A 158 13.31 5.33 1.03
CA ILE A 158 12.00 5.58 0.44
C ILE A 158 11.92 7.07 0.17
N ASP A 159 11.76 7.44 -1.10
CA ASP A 159 11.72 8.84 -1.52
C ASP A 159 10.32 9.43 -1.35
N TYR A 160 9.30 8.60 -1.55
CA TYR A 160 7.92 9.03 -1.47
C TYR A 160 7.01 8.03 -0.77
N ILE A 161 6.22 8.53 0.19
CA ILE A 161 5.41 7.71 1.10
C ILE A 161 3.93 7.92 0.80
N ILE A 162 3.21 6.81 0.66
CA ILE A 162 1.75 6.75 0.70
C ILE A 162 1.36 6.17 2.08
N PRO A 163 0.92 6.99 3.04
CA PRO A 163 0.54 6.51 4.37
C PRO A 163 -0.75 5.72 4.26
N SER A 164 -0.74 4.41 4.52
CA SER A 164 -1.94 3.58 4.44
C SER A 164 -1.75 2.24 5.12
N ASN A 165 -2.87 1.63 5.52
CA ASN A 165 -2.90 0.25 5.97
C ASN A 165 -2.48 -0.72 4.85
N ASN A 166 -1.23 -1.15 4.87
CA ASN A 166 -0.67 -2.11 3.92
C ASN A 166 -0.92 -3.59 4.29
N LYS A 167 -1.85 -3.85 5.23
CA LYS A 167 -2.15 -5.20 5.75
C LYS A 167 -3.53 -5.72 5.38
N GLY A 168 -4.51 -4.82 5.27
CA GLY A 168 -5.87 -5.18 4.91
C GLY A 168 -6.00 -5.52 3.42
N LYS A 169 -6.74 -6.59 3.11
CA LYS A 169 -7.08 -6.94 1.71
C LYS A 169 -7.89 -5.84 1.02
N ASN A 170 -8.85 -5.25 1.73
CA ASN A 170 -9.74 -4.20 1.22
C ASN A 170 -8.98 -2.87 1.07
N SER A 171 -8.16 -2.51 2.07
CA SER A 171 -7.31 -1.32 2.02
C SER A 171 -6.35 -1.33 0.83
N LEU A 172 -5.59 -2.42 0.64
CA LEU A 172 -4.67 -2.55 -0.50
C LEU A 172 -5.41 -2.51 -1.84
N ALA A 173 -6.57 -3.16 -1.93
CA ALA A 173 -7.39 -3.13 -3.13
C ALA A 173 -7.84 -1.70 -3.45
N LEU A 174 -8.34 -0.95 -2.46
CA LEU A 174 -8.79 0.43 -2.65
C LEU A 174 -7.64 1.33 -3.09
N ILE A 175 -6.48 1.26 -2.44
CA ILE A 175 -5.33 2.10 -2.80
C ILE A 175 -4.88 1.85 -4.24
N TYR A 176 -4.73 0.58 -4.66
CA TYR A 176 -4.35 0.26 -6.02
C TYR A 176 -5.44 0.58 -7.05
N TRP A 177 -6.71 0.46 -6.67
CA TRP A 177 -7.84 0.84 -7.51
C TRP A 177 -7.85 2.35 -7.79
N ILE A 178 -7.71 3.18 -6.74
CA ILE A 178 -7.62 4.64 -6.88
C ILE A 178 -6.38 5.02 -7.69
N LEU A 179 -5.22 4.44 -7.39
CA LEU A 179 -3.99 4.68 -8.16
C LEU A 179 -4.17 4.33 -9.64
N THR A 180 -4.80 3.19 -9.96
CA THR A 180 -5.08 2.79 -11.36
C THR A 180 -5.94 3.85 -12.04
N ARG A 181 -7.05 4.24 -11.41
CA ARG A 181 -7.99 5.22 -11.94
C ARG A 181 -7.32 6.56 -12.21
N GLU A 182 -6.53 7.06 -11.27
CA GLU A 182 -5.86 8.36 -11.41
C GLU A 182 -4.71 8.33 -12.42
N VAL A 183 -3.94 7.25 -12.50
CA VAL A 183 -2.90 7.09 -13.52
C VAL A 183 -3.51 7.08 -14.92
N LEU A 184 -4.57 6.30 -15.14
CA LEU A 184 -5.27 6.24 -16.43
C LEU A 184 -5.91 7.59 -16.81
N LYS A 185 -6.53 8.26 -15.83
CA LYS A 185 -7.11 9.60 -16.02
C LYS A 185 -6.05 10.61 -16.48
N LYS A 186 -4.85 10.57 -15.88
CA LYS A 186 -3.72 11.44 -16.27
C LYS A 186 -3.12 11.08 -17.63
N GLN A 187 -3.16 9.81 -18.01
CA GLN A 187 -2.79 9.34 -19.36
C GLN A 187 -3.85 9.66 -20.44
N GLY A 188 -4.97 10.30 -20.07
CA GLY A 188 -6.04 10.68 -21.00
C GLY A 188 -7.06 9.57 -21.29
N ILE A 189 -6.95 8.42 -20.63
CA ILE A 189 -7.87 7.29 -20.77
C ILE A 189 -9.05 7.51 -19.81
N LYS A 190 -10.21 7.90 -20.36
CA LYS A 190 -11.39 8.27 -19.57
C LYS A 190 -12.22 7.09 -19.06
N LYS A 191 -12.11 5.90 -19.67
CA LYS A 191 -12.86 4.71 -19.25
C LYS A 191 -12.02 3.85 -18.33
N PHE A 192 -12.38 3.85 -17.05
CA PHE A 192 -11.93 2.87 -16.08
C PHE A 192 -13.18 2.21 -15.50
N ASP A 193 -13.55 1.07 -16.10
CA ASP A 193 -14.81 0.37 -15.80
C ASP A 193 -14.62 -0.75 -14.75
N ALA A 194 -13.47 -0.80 -14.07
CA ALA A 194 -13.16 -1.87 -13.14
C ALA A 194 -13.81 -1.64 -11.77
N GLU A 195 -14.48 -2.67 -11.26
CA GLU A 195 -15.04 -2.67 -9.91
C GLU A 195 -13.95 -2.89 -8.85
N LEU A 196 -14.17 -2.39 -7.63
CA LEU A 196 -13.22 -2.53 -6.52
C LEU A 196 -12.99 -4.01 -6.15
N GLU A 197 -14.03 -4.82 -6.27
CA GLU A 197 -14.09 -6.25 -6.00
C GLU A 197 -13.06 -7.04 -6.83
N GLU A 198 -12.76 -6.56 -8.04
CA GLU A 198 -11.75 -7.17 -8.90
C GLU A 198 -10.35 -7.08 -8.29
N PHE A 199 -10.06 -6.03 -7.53
CA PHE A 199 -8.77 -5.80 -6.89
C PHE A 199 -8.65 -6.52 -5.54
N ILE A 200 -9.77 -6.94 -4.93
CA ILE A 200 -9.78 -7.60 -3.62
C ILE A 200 -9.21 -9.01 -3.73
N SER A 201 -8.12 -9.27 -3.00
CA SER A 201 -7.53 -10.60 -2.91
C SER A 201 -8.48 -11.61 -2.27
N GLN A 202 -8.70 -12.72 -2.96
CA GLN A 202 -9.46 -13.89 -2.46
C GLN A 202 -8.57 -14.86 -1.67
N ALA A 203 -7.29 -14.56 -1.54
CA ALA A 203 -6.38 -15.46 -0.84
C ALA A 203 -6.77 -15.62 0.63
N GLU A 204 -6.85 -16.86 1.09
CA GLU A 204 -7.02 -17.14 2.51
C GLU A 204 -5.71 -16.90 3.27
N PRO A 205 -5.76 -16.41 4.53
CA PRO A 205 -4.58 -16.40 5.38
C PRO A 205 -4.04 -17.82 5.50
N GLN A 206 -2.71 -17.97 5.52
CA GLN A 206 -2.08 -19.30 5.56
C GLN A 206 -2.62 -20.13 6.74
N PRO A 207 -3.00 -21.40 6.55
CA PRO A 207 -3.63 -22.22 7.59
C PRO A 207 -2.84 -22.28 8.91
N TYR A 208 -1.51 -22.23 8.84
CA TYR A 208 -0.63 -22.26 10.01
C TYR A 208 -0.81 -21.02 10.92
N LEU A 209 -1.08 -19.84 10.35
CA LEU A 209 -1.27 -18.59 11.10
C LEU A 209 -2.56 -18.64 11.93
N ILE A 210 -3.63 -19.22 11.36
CA ILE A 210 -4.90 -19.45 12.05
C ILE A 210 -4.65 -20.36 13.26
N LYS A 211 -3.93 -21.47 13.05
CA LYS A 211 -3.58 -22.43 14.10
C LYS A 211 -2.73 -21.79 15.21
N MET A 212 -1.75 -20.95 14.87
CA MET A 212 -0.96 -20.21 15.86
C MET A 212 -1.82 -19.23 16.69
N GLN A 213 -2.74 -18.50 16.05
CA GLN A 213 -3.64 -17.57 16.74
C GLN A 213 -4.55 -18.30 17.72
N GLU A 214 -5.08 -19.47 17.35
CA GLU A 214 -5.85 -20.33 18.25
C GLU A 214 -5.02 -20.80 19.45
N ILE A 215 -3.77 -21.23 19.21
CA ILE A 215 -2.86 -21.65 20.28
C ILE A 215 -2.62 -20.50 21.26
N HIS A 216 -2.28 -19.30 20.76
CA HIS A 216 -2.08 -18.12 21.61
C HIS A 216 -3.35 -17.70 22.34
N ARG A 217 -4.53 -17.79 21.70
CA ARG A 217 -5.84 -17.51 22.33
C ARG A 217 -6.13 -18.51 23.45
N LYS A 218 -5.92 -19.80 23.22
CA LYS A 218 -6.06 -20.87 24.24
C LYS A 218 -5.09 -20.64 25.42
N GLN A 219 -3.84 -20.27 25.14
CA GLN A 219 -2.84 -19.96 26.17
C GLN A 219 -3.23 -18.71 27.00
N ARG A 220 -3.73 -17.65 26.36
CA ARG A 220 -4.23 -16.45 27.07
C ARG A 220 -5.43 -16.77 27.98
N MET A 221 -6.37 -17.60 27.51
CA MET A 221 -7.51 -18.05 28.31
C MET A 221 -7.07 -18.89 29.52
N LYS A 222 -6.10 -19.80 29.33
CA LYS A 222 -5.51 -20.57 30.43
C LYS A 222 -4.80 -19.68 31.46
N ARG A 223 -4.08 -18.64 31.02
CA ARG A 223 -3.43 -17.68 31.93
C ARG A 223 -4.43 -16.83 32.72
N LYS A 224 -5.54 -16.42 32.10
CA LYS A 224 -6.62 -15.68 32.78
C LYS A 224 -7.41 -16.52 33.78
N ARG A 225 -7.51 -17.84 33.59
CA ARG A 225 -8.16 -18.77 34.52
C ARG A 225 -7.30 -19.16 35.73
N LYS A 226 -6.00 -18.90 35.69
CA LYS A 226 -5.04 -19.20 36.78
C LYS A 226 -4.74 -17.99 37.67
N LYS A 227 -5.30 -16.82 37.34
CA LYS A 227 -5.30 -15.60 38.17
C LYS A 227 -6.70 -15.43 38.74
#